data_AF-M6HEP9-F1
#
_entry.id   AF-M6HEP9-F1
#
_cell.length_a   1.000
_cell.length_b   1.000
_cell.length_c   1.000
_cell.angle_alpha   90.00
_cell.angle_beta   90.00
_cell.angle_gamma   90.00
#
_symmetry.space_group_name_H-M   'P 1'
#
loop_
_entity.id
_entity.type
_entity.pdbx_description
1 polymer ?
#
loop_
_entity_poly.entity_id
_entity_poly.type
_entity_poly.pdbx_seq_one_letter_code
_entity_poly.pdbx_strand_id
1 'polypeptide(L)'
;MSYQNEYNLEKFYNYSLDLFSIQRLDGTVISVNPSFERILGWKEEELLGRDPFHLLHPEDLGSAKEFEELDGGVPRSSIQNRIRCADGTYKHFAWTGYPDLEAGLVYVTGRDITETIEANRQISQLATELKEANDLLFEQATTDPLTKLKNRRAFTNDLHSLLRFMQQEKSFLSLLMIDVDHFKTYNDQFGHLAGDKVLVCLAKVLENTLRSNDLLGRFGGEEFVAALPNTCEKKSIEIGERLVNAVREFNWEYRSITISVGISTSDFEKNS
;
A
#
# COMPACT_ATOMS: atom_id res chain seq x y z
N MET A 1 37.88 21.08 40.22
CA MET A 1 38.30 21.28 38.81
C MET A 1 37.10 21.79 38.05
N SER A 2 36.97 23.11 37.91
CA SER A 2 35.88 23.75 37.18
C SER A 2 36.28 23.86 35.70
N TYR A 3 35.64 23.08 34.84
CA TYR A 3 35.71 23.28 33.40
C TYR A 3 34.85 24.51 33.04
N GLN A 4 35.38 25.71 33.23
CA GLN A 4 34.88 26.92 32.55
C GLN A 4 35.85 27.23 31.42
N ASN A 5 35.70 26.50 30.30
CA ASN A 5 36.19 27.02 29.03
C ASN A 5 35.22 28.15 28.63
N GLU A 6 35.74 29.34 28.37
CA GLU A 6 35.02 30.38 27.62
C GLU A 6 34.76 29.82 26.21
N TYR A 7 33.57 29.26 26.01
CA TYR A 7 33.14 28.79 24.70
C TYR A 7 32.90 29.99 23.78
N ASN A 8 33.53 29.98 22.61
CA ASN A 8 33.31 30.99 21.60
C ASN A 8 32.00 30.65 20.83
N LEU A 9 30.89 31.27 21.24
CA LEU A 9 29.56 31.12 20.62
C LEU A 9 29.54 31.58 19.16
N GLU A 10 30.40 32.53 18.78
CA GLU A 10 30.56 33.02 17.41
C GLU A 10 31.05 31.92 16.47
N LYS A 11 31.98 31.05 16.94
CA LYS A 11 32.41 29.88 16.18
C LYS A 11 31.27 28.89 15.97
N PHE A 12 30.46 28.63 16.99
CA PHE A 12 29.31 27.73 16.86
C PHE A 12 28.30 28.26 15.82
N TYR A 13 28.02 29.56 15.88
CA TYR A 13 27.16 30.25 14.92
C TYR A 13 27.71 30.17 13.48
N ASN A 14 29.00 30.46 13.29
CA ASN A 14 29.63 30.56 11.97
C ASN A 14 29.91 29.21 11.31
N TYR A 15 30.20 28.17 12.09
CA TYR A 15 30.53 26.84 11.56
C TYR A 15 29.35 25.87 11.49
N SER A 16 28.16 26.26 11.99
CA SER A 16 26.95 25.45 11.89
C SER A 16 26.66 25.00 10.46
N LEU A 17 26.05 23.82 10.28
CA LEU A 17 25.51 23.39 8.98
C LEU A 17 24.06 23.81 8.81
N ASP A 18 23.40 24.22 9.88
CA ASP A 18 22.06 24.79 9.83
C ASP A 18 22.16 26.30 9.54
N LEU A 19 21.14 26.83 8.87
CA LEU A 19 20.94 28.26 8.65
C LEU A 19 20.51 28.91 9.97
N PHE A 20 21.21 29.93 10.41
CA PHE A 20 20.81 30.72 11.58
C PHE A 20 20.56 32.16 11.17
N SER A 21 19.41 32.69 11.58
CA SER A 21 19.02 34.07 11.32
C SER A 21 18.47 34.72 12.58
N ILE A 22 18.76 36.00 12.76
CA ILE A 22 18.13 36.85 13.77
C ILE A 22 17.28 37.87 13.02
N GLN A 23 16.01 37.96 13.39
CA GLN A 23 15.03 38.82 12.75
C GLN A 23 14.37 39.71 13.80
N ARG A 24 13.80 40.84 13.40
CA ARG A 24 12.85 41.60 14.23
C ARG A 24 11.50 40.89 14.26
N LEU A 25 10.64 41.26 15.20
CA LEU A 25 9.25 40.77 15.23
C LEU A 25 8.43 41.11 13.97
N ASP A 26 8.88 42.08 13.16
CA ASP A 26 8.26 42.43 11.87
C ASP A 26 8.81 41.65 10.66
N GLY A 27 9.63 40.61 10.91
CA GLY A 27 10.25 39.77 9.87
C GLY A 27 11.53 40.35 9.25
N THR A 28 11.95 41.56 9.62
CA THR A 28 13.18 42.17 9.08
C THR A 28 14.42 41.40 9.53
N VAL A 29 15.22 40.90 8.58
CA VAL A 29 16.49 40.20 8.88
C VAL A 29 17.56 41.16 9.40
N ILE A 30 18.13 40.85 10.57
CA ILE A 30 19.19 41.63 11.24
C ILE A 30 20.55 40.94 11.12
N SER A 31 20.58 39.62 11.13
CA SER A 31 21.80 38.83 10.98
C SER A 31 21.49 37.47 10.37
N VAL A 32 22.47 36.95 9.65
CA VAL A 32 22.51 35.58 9.13
C VAL A 32 23.89 34.99 9.34
N ASN A 33 23.99 33.67 9.52
CA ASN A 33 25.30 33.01 9.55
C ASN A 33 25.83 32.73 8.13
N PRO A 34 27.15 32.46 7.97
CA PRO A 34 27.76 32.15 6.67
C PRO A 34 27.19 30.92 5.95
N SER A 35 26.35 30.12 6.62
CA SER A 35 25.67 28.97 5.99
C SER A 35 24.66 29.39 4.91
N PHE A 36 24.10 30.60 4.98
CA PHE A 36 23.26 31.14 3.91
C PHE A 36 24.02 31.23 2.59
N GLU A 37 25.25 31.73 2.61
CA GLU A 37 26.09 31.79 1.42
C GLU A 37 26.57 30.39 1.00
N ARG A 38 27.03 29.57 1.95
CA ARG A 38 27.55 28.23 1.64
C ARG A 38 26.50 27.27 1.05
N ILE A 39 25.26 27.32 1.53
CA ILE A 39 24.22 26.34 1.17
C ILE A 39 23.29 26.88 0.09
N LEU A 40 22.96 28.17 0.14
CA LEU A 40 22.00 28.80 -0.79
C LEU A 40 22.67 29.74 -1.78
N GLY A 41 23.91 30.19 -1.56
CA GLY A 41 24.62 31.12 -2.44
C GLY A 41 24.29 32.60 -2.23
N TRP A 42 23.45 32.94 -1.24
CA TRP A 42 23.09 34.33 -0.94
C TRP A 42 24.11 34.97 -0.01
N LYS A 43 24.58 36.16 -0.37
CA LYS A 43 25.47 36.93 0.51
C LYS A 43 24.67 37.59 1.62
N GLU A 44 25.28 37.76 2.79
CA GLU A 44 24.67 38.43 3.94
C GLU A 44 24.08 39.81 3.56
N GLU A 45 24.84 40.63 2.83
CA GLU A 45 24.44 41.96 2.36
C GLU A 45 23.15 41.98 1.52
N GLU A 46 22.83 40.88 0.86
CA GLU A 46 21.63 40.73 0.04
C GLU A 46 20.39 40.35 0.85
N LEU A 47 20.60 39.87 2.08
CA LEU A 47 19.58 39.37 3.00
C LEU A 47 19.24 40.37 4.09
N LEU A 48 20.23 41.16 4.55
CA LEU A 48 20.05 42.13 5.62
C LEU A 48 19.01 43.21 5.27
N GLY A 49 18.16 43.53 6.25
CA GLY A 49 17.16 44.59 6.14
C GLY A 49 16.01 44.27 5.17
N ARG A 50 15.92 43.03 4.68
CA ARG A 50 14.86 42.58 3.78
C ARG A 50 13.95 41.58 4.46
N ASP A 51 12.77 41.46 3.88
CA ASP A 51 11.82 40.39 4.19
C ASP A 51 12.33 39.07 3.54
N PRO A 52 12.52 37.99 4.32
CA PRO A 52 13.02 36.71 3.81
C PRO A 52 12.05 35.98 2.87
N PHE A 53 10.77 36.38 2.77
CA PHE A 53 9.79 35.72 1.91
C PHE A 53 10.08 35.80 0.42
N HIS A 54 10.93 36.72 -0.03
CA HIS A 54 11.37 36.76 -1.43
C HIS A 54 12.22 35.52 -1.83
N LEU A 55 12.68 34.74 -0.86
CA LEU A 55 13.39 33.48 -1.07
C LEU A 55 12.45 32.27 -1.15
N LEU A 56 11.19 32.39 -0.73
CA LEU A 56 10.26 31.27 -0.75
C LEU A 56 9.83 30.90 -2.17
N HIS A 57 9.58 29.61 -2.36
CA HIS A 57 8.86 29.15 -3.54
C HIS A 57 7.45 29.78 -3.58
N PRO A 58 6.95 30.25 -4.74
CA PRO A 58 5.66 30.94 -4.84
C PRO A 58 4.46 30.18 -4.26
N GLU A 59 4.47 28.85 -4.39
CA GLU A 59 3.41 27.99 -3.83
C GLU A 59 3.45 27.88 -2.31
N ASP A 60 4.59 28.20 -1.67
CA ASP A 60 4.77 28.08 -0.23
C ASP A 60 4.50 29.42 0.48
N LEU A 61 4.25 30.50 -0.28
CA LEU A 61 3.95 31.84 0.24
C LEU A 61 2.66 31.91 1.08
N GLY A 62 1.64 31.10 0.73
CA GLY A 62 0.37 31.07 1.47
C GLY A 62 0.54 30.50 2.87
N SER A 63 1.15 29.32 2.95
CA SER A 63 1.42 28.63 4.22
C SER A 63 2.38 29.39 5.13
N ALA A 64 3.31 30.15 4.55
CA ALA A 64 4.25 30.98 5.31
C ALA A 64 3.57 32.24 5.89
N LYS A 65 2.60 32.85 5.19
CA LYS A 65 1.85 34.01 5.69
C LYS A 65 0.82 33.65 6.75
N GLU A 66 0.13 32.52 6.59
CA GLU A 66 -0.77 31.99 7.63
C GLU A 66 -0.03 31.73 8.96
N PHE A 67 1.29 31.49 8.90
CA PHE A 67 2.12 31.34 10.09
C PHE A 67 2.44 32.68 10.79
N GLU A 68 2.64 33.78 10.04
CA GLU A 68 2.85 35.11 10.65
C GLU A 68 1.59 35.65 11.34
N GLU A 69 0.40 35.31 10.83
CA GLU A 69 -0.87 35.86 11.33
C GLU A 69 -1.36 35.23 12.66
N LEU A 70 -0.76 34.12 13.12
CA LEU A 70 -1.18 33.36 14.30
C LEU A 70 -0.41 33.68 15.59
N ASP A 71 0.32 34.79 15.63
CA ASP A 71 1.29 35.09 16.69
C ASP A 71 0.66 35.55 18.02
N GLY A 72 0.27 34.56 18.83
CA GLY A 72 -0.09 34.69 20.24
C GLY A 72 1.06 34.37 21.21
N GLY A 73 2.32 34.40 20.75
CA GLY A 73 3.48 34.24 21.63
C GLY A 73 3.76 32.81 22.13
N VAL A 74 3.29 31.76 21.44
CA VAL A 74 3.64 30.37 21.75
C VAL A 74 4.53 29.79 20.63
N PRO A 75 5.78 29.39 20.92
CA PRO A 75 6.63 28.76 19.91
C PRO A 75 6.04 27.41 19.50
N ARG A 76 5.79 27.20 18.20
CA ARG A 76 5.39 25.88 17.69
C ARG A 76 6.03 25.50 16.34
N SER A 77 6.70 24.35 16.39
CA SER A 77 6.83 23.27 15.40
C SER A 77 7.18 23.62 13.93
N SER A 78 8.43 23.31 13.56
CA SER A 78 9.00 23.10 12.22
C SER A 78 8.09 23.37 11.01
N ILE A 79 8.10 24.60 10.48
CA ILE A 79 7.54 24.87 9.14
C ILE A 79 8.46 24.25 8.11
N GLN A 80 7.90 23.58 7.10
CA GLN A 80 8.68 23.12 5.96
C GLN A 80 8.31 23.93 4.72
N ASN A 81 9.30 24.46 4.03
CA ASN A 81 9.12 25.22 2.81
C ASN A 81 10.32 25.05 1.88
N ARG A 82 10.16 25.45 0.62
CA ARG A 82 11.22 25.49 -0.37
C ARG A 82 11.83 26.89 -0.40
N ILE A 83 13.15 26.92 -0.30
CA ILE A 83 13.97 28.13 -0.33
C ILE A 83 14.76 28.14 -1.63
N ARG A 84 14.66 29.25 -2.35
CA ARG A 84 15.35 29.49 -3.60
C ARG A 84 16.82 29.77 -3.35
N CYS A 85 17.69 29.02 -4.00
CA CYS A 85 19.12 29.26 -4.08
C CYS A 85 19.42 30.43 -5.04
N ALA A 86 20.59 31.06 -4.93
CA ALA A 86 21.02 32.14 -5.80
C ALA A 86 21.16 31.71 -7.29
N ASP A 87 21.37 30.41 -7.55
CA ASP A 87 21.38 29.83 -8.89
C ASP A 87 19.97 29.55 -9.46
N GLY A 88 18.91 29.82 -8.69
CA GLY A 88 17.52 29.60 -9.08
C GLY A 88 16.96 28.22 -8.76
N THR A 89 17.77 27.29 -8.24
CA THR A 89 17.28 25.99 -7.73
C THR A 89 16.54 26.16 -6.40
N TYR A 90 15.90 25.09 -5.92
CA TYR A 90 15.20 25.10 -4.64
C TYR A 90 15.70 23.98 -3.74
N LYS A 91 15.83 24.29 -2.45
CA LYS A 91 16.11 23.35 -1.37
C LYS A 91 15.00 23.39 -0.34
N HIS A 92 14.72 22.27 0.29
CA HIS A 92 13.70 22.18 1.33
C HIS A 92 14.31 22.45 2.70
N PHE A 93 13.67 23.31 3.48
CA PHE A 93 14.11 23.66 4.81
C PHE A 93 13.02 23.42 5.85
N ALA A 94 13.41 22.89 7.00
CA ALA A 94 12.61 22.88 8.21
C ALA A 94 13.04 24.03 9.12
N TRP A 95 12.11 24.94 9.42
CA TRP A 95 12.35 26.17 10.17
C TRP A 95 11.79 26.11 11.58
N THR A 96 12.60 26.48 12.56
CA THR A 96 12.16 26.67 13.94
C THR A 96 12.47 28.10 14.38
N GLY A 97 11.46 28.83 14.85
CA GLY A 97 11.60 30.18 15.39
C GLY A 97 11.46 30.21 16.90
N TYR A 98 12.30 31.01 17.55
CA TYR A 98 12.28 31.27 18.99
C TYR A 98 12.16 32.78 19.21
N PRO A 99 10.97 33.30 19.53
CA PRO A 99 10.78 34.73 19.78
C PRO A 99 11.35 35.13 21.15
N ASP A 100 12.00 36.29 21.18
CA ASP A 100 12.46 37.02 22.36
C ASP A 100 11.74 38.38 22.38
N LEU A 101 10.60 38.41 23.09
CA LEU A 101 9.72 39.56 23.13
C LEU A 101 10.32 40.76 23.90
N GLU A 102 11.25 40.52 24.83
CA GLU A 102 11.92 41.59 25.57
C GLU A 102 12.92 42.33 24.69
N ALA A 103 13.69 41.58 23.89
CA ALA A 103 14.62 42.15 22.93
C ALA A 103 13.94 42.63 21.64
N GLY A 104 12.69 42.22 21.39
CA GLY A 104 11.98 42.49 20.13
C GLY A 104 12.57 41.72 18.94
N LEU A 105 13.08 40.51 19.19
CA LEU A 105 13.82 39.69 18.23
C LEU A 105 13.19 38.30 18.06
N VAL A 106 13.52 37.63 16.95
CA VAL A 106 13.23 36.21 16.72
C VAL A 106 14.51 35.52 16.25
N TYR A 107 14.86 34.43 16.91
CA TYR A 107 15.98 33.56 16.53
C TYR A 107 15.44 32.40 15.69
N VAL A 108 15.88 32.29 14.46
CA VAL A 108 15.37 31.33 13.49
C VAL A 108 16.46 30.36 13.09
N THR A 109 16.16 29.06 13.13
CA THR A 109 17.02 27.99 12.66
C THR A 109 16.38 27.26 11.48
N GLY A 110 17.14 27.05 10.40
CA GLY A 110 16.71 26.36 9.20
C GLY A 110 17.60 25.16 8.92
N ARG A 111 17.02 23.96 8.95
CA ARG A 111 17.72 22.72 8.58
C ARG A 111 17.40 22.33 7.15
N ASP A 112 18.42 22.08 6.34
CA ASP A 112 18.24 21.51 5.00
C ASP A 112 17.72 20.06 5.15
N ILE A 113 16.52 19.81 4.63
CA ILE A 113 15.87 18.49 4.63
C ILE A 113 15.68 17.95 3.21
N THR A 114 16.34 18.55 2.21
CA THR A 114 16.20 18.18 0.80
C THR A 114 16.53 16.70 0.59
N GLU A 115 17.70 16.25 1.06
CA GLU A 115 18.11 14.84 0.97
C GLU A 115 17.13 13.91 1.69
N THR A 116 16.55 14.35 2.81
CA THR A 116 15.58 13.56 3.57
C THR A 116 14.27 13.40 2.81
N ILE A 117 13.76 14.47 2.19
CA ILE A 117 12.55 14.43 1.38
C ILE A 117 12.77 13.56 0.12
N GLU A 118 13.91 13.72 -0.55
CA GLU A 118 14.25 12.94 -1.73
C GLU A 118 14.38 11.44 -1.41
N ALA A 119 15.09 11.10 -0.33
CA ALA A 119 15.23 9.72 0.13
C ALA A 119 13.86 9.12 0.52
N ASN A 120 13.03 9.85 1.27
CA ASN A 120 11.70 9.40 1.65
C ASN A 120 10.79 9.18 0.44
N ARG A 121 10.89 10.04 -0.57
CA ARG A 121 10.16 9.88 -1.83
C ARG A 121 10.62 8.63 -2.58
N GLN A 122 11.93 8.39 -2.69
CA GLN A 122 12.48 7.18 -3.32
C GLN A 122 12.04 5.90 -2.59
N ILE A 123 12.13 5.89 -1.26
CA ILE A 123 11.67 4.77 -0.43
C ILE A 123 10.19 4.49 -0.67
N SER A 124 9.35 5.52 -0.69
CA SER A 124 7.91 5.39 -0.91
C SER A 124 7.59 4.81 -2.29
N GLN A 125 8.34 5.22 -3.32
CA GLN A 125 8.20 4.68 -4.66
C GLN A 125 8.60 3.20 -4.71
N LEU A 126 9.79 2.86 -4.20
CA LEU A 126 10.28 1.47 -4.14
C LEU A 126 9.34 0.56 -3.35
N ALA A 127 8.76 1.04 -2.25
CA ALA A 127 7.79 0.29 -1.46
C ALA A 127 6.51 -0.01 -2.25
N THR A 128 6.07 0.93 -3.10
CA THR A 128 4.90 0.74 -3.97
C THR A 128 5.19 -0.32 -5.04
N GLU A 129 6.32 -0.19 -5.74
CA GLU A 129 6.75 -1.15 -6.77
C GLU A 129 6.93 -2.57 -6.19
N LEU A 130 7.54 -2.68 -5.00
CA LEU A 130 7.71 -3.95 -4.31
C LEU A 130 6.36 -4.58 -3.93
N LYS A 131 5.40 -3.77 -3.48
CA LYS A 131 4.06 -4.25 -3.14
C LYS A 131 3.36 -4.78 -4.38
N GLU A 132 3.35 -4.04 -5.48
CA GLU A 132 2.73 -4.47 -6.74
C GLU A 132 3.35 -5.77 -7.28
N ALA A 133 4.68 -5.87 -7.26
CA ALA A 133 5.39 -7.08 -7.67
C ALA A 133 5.05 -8.27 -6.76
N ASN A 134 4.95 -8.06 -5.45
CA ASN A 134 4.57 -9.10 -4.50
C ASN A 134 3.11 -9.54 -4.67
N ASP A 135 2.20 -8.60 -4.91
CA ASP A 135 0.79 -8.89 -5.17
C ASP A 135 0.65 -9.74 -6.45
N LEU A 136 1.38 -9.39 -7.52
CA LEU A 136 1.41 -10.17 -8.76
C LEU A 136 2.00 -11.57 -8.55
N LEU A 137 3.13 -11.69 -7.83
CA LEU A 137 3.72 -12.98 -7.49
C LEU A 137 2.78 -13.84 -6.64
N PHE A 138 2.04 -13.21 -5.72
CA PHE A 138 1.03 -13.88 -4.91
C PHE A 138 -0.12 -14.39 -5.77
N GLU A 139 -0.67 -13.57 -6.67
CA GLU A 139 -1.72 -13.99 -7.61
C GLU A 139 -1.24 -15.16 -8.48
N GLN A 140 -0.04 -15.08 -9.06
CA GLN A 140 0.55 -16.16 -9.87
C GLN A 140 0.77 -17.44 -9.06
N ALA A 141 1.18 -17.31 -7.80
CA ALA A 141 1.41 -18.44 -6.92
C ALA A 141 0.11 -19.08 -6.39
N THR A 142 -1.01 -18.34 -6.39
CA THR A 142 -2.24 -18.77 -5.70
C THR A 142 -3.46 -18.97 -6.58
N THR A 143 -3.47 -18.41 -7.80
CA THR A 143 -4.62 -18.52 -8.72
C THR A 143 -4.27 -19.31 -9.98
N ASP A 144 -5.28 -19.88 -10.61
CA ASP A 144 -5.20 -20.46 -11.94
C ASP A 144 -5.26 -19.33 -12.99
N PRO A 145 -4.31 -19.24 -13.93
CA PRO A 145 -4.20 -18.09 -14.83
C PRO A 145 -5.40 -17.93 -15.77
N LEU A 146 -6.09 -19.03 -16.11
CA LEU A 146 -7.23 -19.03 -17.02
C LEU A 146 -8.53 -18.65 -16.30
N THR A 147 -8.86 -19.37 -15.22
CA THR A 147 -10.17 -19.24 -14.54
C THR A 147 -10.16 -18.22 -13.41
N LYS A 148 -8.98 -17.78 -12.95
CA LYS A 148 -8.75 -16.91 -11.78
C LYS A 148 -9.20 -17.48 -10.43
N LEU A 149 -9.71 -18.72 -10.41
CA LEU A 149 -9.97 -19.46 -9.19
C LEU A 149 -8.66 -19.81 -8.48
N LYS A 150 -8.73 -20.29 -7.23
CA LYS A 150 -7.54 -20.82 -6.54
C LYS A 150 -6.93 -21.94 -7.38
N ASN A 151 -5.61 -21.90 -7.57
CA ASN A 151 -4.91 -23.04 -8.13
C ASN A 151 -4.85 -24.19 -7.11
N ARG A 152 -4.45 -25.37 -7.59
CA ARG A 152 -4.29 -26.57 -6.76
C ARG A 152 -3.51 -26.31 -5.47
N ARG A 153 -2.37 -25.60 -5.54
CA ARG A 153 -1.51 -25.34 -4.38
C ARG A 153 -2.21 -24.48 -3.33
N ALA A 154 -2.84 -23.37 -3.75
CA ALA A 154 -3.57 -22.50 -2.83
C ALA A 154 -4.79 -23.19 -2.23
N PHE A 155 -5.56 -23.90 -3.05
CA PHE A 155 -6.72 -24.64 -2.57
C PHE A 155 -6.31 -25.67 -1.51
N THR A 156 -5.24 -26.45 -1.73
CA THR A 156 -4.75 -27.43 -0.75
C THR A 156 -4.31 -26.77 0.56
N ASN A 157 -3.62 -25.63 0.50
CA ASN A 157 -3.19 -24.90 1.69
C ASN A 157 -4.39 -24.39 2.52
N ASP A 158 -5.40 -23.84 1.85
CA ASP A 158 -6.62 -23.34 2.50
C ASP A 158 -7.45 -24.51 3.06
N LEU A 159 -7.54 -25.62 2.32
CA LEU A 159 -8.20 -26.84 2.78
C LEU A 159 -7.57 -27.38 4.06
N HIS A 160 -6.24 -27.40 4.18
CA HIS A 160 -5.57 -27.84 5.41
C HIS A 160 -5.91 -26.94 6.61
N SER A 161 -6.01 -25.62 6.38
CA SER A 161 -6.41 -24.67 7.42
C SER A 161 -7.88 -24.86 7.81
N LEU A 162 -8.75 -25.07 6.82
CA LEU A 162 -10.17 -25.32 7.02
C LEU A 162 -10.42 -26.65 7.76
N LEU A 163 -9.69 -27.71 7.42
CA LEU A 163 -9.74 -29.01 8.10
C LEU A 163 -9.44 -28.87 9.60
N ARG A 164 -8.36 -28.18 9.96
CA ARG A 164 -8.00 -27.94 11.36
C ARG A 164 -9.07 -27.15 12.11
N PHE A 165 -9.63 -26.13 11.46
CA PHE A 165 -10.69 -25.32 12.05
C PHE A 165 -11.97 -26.14 12.27
N MET A 166 -12.41 -26.93 11.28
CA MET A 166 -13.60 -27.78 11.40
C MET A 166 -13.45 -28.91 12.44
N GLN A 167 -12.23 -29.42 12.63
CA GLN A 167 -11.91 -30.36 13.71
C GLN A 167 -12.08 -29.72 15.09
N GLN A 168 -11.61 -28.49 15.28
CA GLN A 168 -11.75 -27.76 16.55
C GLN A 168 -13.21 -27.42 16.86
N GLU A 169 -13.96 -26.97 15.85
CA GLU A 169 -15.39 -26.65 15.96
C GLU A 169 -16.28 -27.91 16.05
N LYS A 170 -15.72 -29.12 15.90
CA LYS A 170 -16.45 -30.39 15.83
C LYS A 170 -17.63 -30.29 14.86
N SER A 171 -17.35 -29.90 13.62
CA SER A 171 -18.38 -29.69 12.60
C SER A 171 -18.16 -30.60 11.39
N PHE A 172 -18.93 -30.38 10.33
CA PHE A 172 -18.82 -31.11 9.07
C PHE A 172 -17.93 -30.38 8.07
N LEU A 173 -17.15 -31.13 7.29
CA LEU A 173 -16.51 -30.63 6.07
C LEU A 173 -16.82 -31.57 4.92
N SER A 174 -17.43 -31.04 3.86
CA SER A 174 -17.62 -31.79 2.61
C SER A 174 -16.63 -31.30 1.55
N LEU A 175 -16.07 -32.23 0.77
CA LEU A 175 -15.20 -31.97 -0.36
C LEU A 175 -15.85 -32.51 -1.63
N LEU A 176 -15.89 -31.68 -2.67
CA LEU A 176 -16.43 -31.98 -4.00
C LEU A 176 -15.29 -32.00 -5.00
N MET A 177 -15.20 -33.07 -5.81
CA MET A 177 -14.40 -33.13 -7.02
C MET A 177 -15.32 -33.04 -8.22
N ILE A 178 -15.04 -32.14 -9.15
CA ILE A 178 -15.92 -31.78 -10.26
C ILE A 178 -15.12 -31.92 -11.56
N ASP A 179 -15.59 -32.75 -12.49
CA ASP A 179 -14.97 -32.96 -13.79
C ASP A 179 -15.94 -32.59 -14.92
N VAL A 180 -15.41 -32.04 -16.03
CA VAL A 180 -16.22 -31.70 -17.20
C VAL A 180 -16.32 -32.89 -18.15
N ASP A 181 -17.53 -33.42 -18.31
CA ASP A 181 -17.73 -34.63 -19.07
C ASP A 181 -17.39 -34.42 -20.55
N HIS A 182 -16.63 -35.36 -21.13
CA HIS A 182 -16.25 -35.37 -22.54
C HIS A 182 -15.56 -34.08 -23.03
N PHE A 183 -14.81 -33.39 -22.16
CA PHE A 183 -14.16 -32.12 -22.49
C PHE A 183 -13.13 -32.25 -23.61
N LYS A 184 -12.35 -33.34 -23.65
CA LYS A 184 -11.45 -33.62 -24.77
C LYS A 184 -12.18 -33.63 -26.12
N THR A 185 -13.32 -34.33 -26.22
CA THR A 185 -14.12 -34.37 -27.45
C THR A 185 -14.68 -32.99 -27.82
N TYR A 186 -14.98 -32.14 -26.83
CA TYR A 186 -15.36 -30.75 -27.09
C TYR A 186 -14.20 -29.97 -27.72
N ASN A 187 -13.00 -30.08 -27.16
CA ASN A 187 -11.79 -29.43 -27.70
C ASN A 187 -11.41 -29.95 -29.09
N ASP A 188 -11.52 -31.25 -29.32
CA ASP A 188 -11.23 -31.85 -30.62
C ASP A 188 -12.18 -31.31 -31.71
N GLN A 189 -13.41 -30.96 -31.35
CA GLN A 189 -14.44 -30.46 -32.27
C GLN A 189 -14.39 -28.93 -32.47
N PHE A 190 -14.17 -28.16 -31.41
CA PHE A 190 -14.31 -26.69 -31.43
C PHE A 190 -13.00 -25.93 -31.17
N GLY A 191 -11.91 -26.66 -30.90
CA GLY A 191 -10.60 -26.11 -30.60
C GLY A 191 -10.41 -25.70 -29.14
N HIS A 192 -9.14 -25.63 -28.71
CA HIS A 192 -8.77 -25.31 -27.33
C HIS A 192 -9.27 -23.93 -26.86
N LEU A 193 -9.30 -22.92 -27.74
CA LEU A 193 -9.82 -21.60 -27.36
C LEU A 193 -11.30 -21.63 -26.98
N ALA A 194 -12.10 -22.52 -27.61
CA ALA A 194 -13.49 -22.72 -27.24
C ALA A 194 -13.60 -23.46 -25.90
N GLY A 195 -12.72 -24.43 -25.63
CA GLY A 195 -12.62 -25.09 -24.32
C GLY A 195 -12.22 -24.14 -23.20
N ASP A 196 -11.26 -23.26 -23.45
CA ASP A 196 -10.82 -22.26 -22.48
C ASP A 196 -11.98 -21.34 -22.07
N LYS A 197 -12.79 -20.89 -23.04
CA LYS A 197 -14.02 -20.14 -22.77
C LYS A 197 -15.01 -20.94 -21.92
N VAL A 198 -15.18 -22.23 -22.20
CA VAL A 198 -16.04 -23.12 -21.40
C VAL A 198 -15.55 -23.17 -19.95
N LEU A 199 -14.25 -23.37 -19.72
CA LEU A 199 -13.69 -23.42 -18.37
C LEU A 199 -13.85 -22.10 -17.62
N VAL A 200 -13.67 -20.97 -18.29
CA VAL A 200 -13.90 -19.63 -17.71
C VAL A 200 -15.37 -19.42 -17.36
N CYS A 201 -16.30 -19.84 -18.21
CA CYS A 201 -17.73 -19.73 -17.93
C CYS A 201 -18.16 -20.68 -16.81
N LEU A 202 -17.65 -21.92 -16.81
CA LEU A 202 -17.90 -22.90 -15.77
C LEU A 202 -17.44 -22.40 -14.41
N ALA A 203 -16.23 -21.83 -14.33
CA ALA A 203 -15.73 -21.23 -13.09
C ALA A 203 -16.72 -20.22 -12.48
N LYS A 204 -17.28 -19.33 -13.31
CA LYS A 204 -18.29 -18.35 -12.89
C LYS A 204 -19.61 -18.99 -12.46
N VAL A 205 -20.06 -20.03 -13.18
CA VAL A 205 -21.29 -20.77 -12.82
C VAL A 205 -21.13 -21.44 -11.46
N LEU A 206 -19.99 -22.10 -11.21
CA LEU A 206 -19.68 -22.74 -9.94
C LEU A 206 -19.59 -21.71 -8.81
N GLU A 207 -18.86 -20.61 -9.03
CA GLU A 207 -18.69 -19.52 -8.06
C GLU A 207 -20.03 -18.89 -7.67
N ASN A 208 -20.91 -18.61 -8.62
CA ASN A 208 -22.24 -18.05 -8.37
C ASN A 208 -23.20 -19.02 -7.66
N THR A 209 -22.95 -20.32 -7.76
CA THR A 209 -23.79 -21.36 -7.15
C THR A 209 -23.37 -21.71 -5.72
N LEU A 210 -22.09 -21.47 -5.40
CA LEU A 210 -21.50 -21.70 -4.09
C LEU A 210 -21.65 -20.46 -3.18
N ARG A 211 -21.50 -20.65 -1.86
CA ARG A 211 -21.57 -19.56 -0.88
C ARG A 211 -20.20 -18.88 -0.76
N SER A 212 -20.18 -17.66 -0.25
CA SER A 212 -18.93 -16.91 -0.02
C SER A 212 -17.92 -17.62 0.89
N ASN A 213 -18.38 -18.49 1.81
CA ASN A 213 -17.54 -19.24 2.73
C ASN A 213 -17.11 -20.61 2.18
N ASP A 214 -17.63 -21.02 1.02
CA ASP A 214 -17.21 -22.24 0.35
C ASP A 214 -15.90 -21.95 -0.40
N LEU A 215 -14.95 -22.89 -0.37
CA LEU A 215 -13.72 -22.79 -1.17
C LEU A 215 -13.96 -23.37 -2.55
N LEU A 216 -13.45 -22.71 -3.59
CA LEU A 216 -13.48 -23.19 -4.96
C LEU A 216 -12.08 -23.01 -5.59
N GLY A 217 -11.62 -24.03 -6.30
CA GLY A 217 -10.36 -24.00 -7.03
C GLY A 217 -10.39 -24.84 -8.30
N ARG A 218 -9.48 -24.56 -9.22
CA ARG A 218 -9.22 -25.43 -10.37
C ARG A 218 -8.04 -26.35 -10.02
N PHE A 219 -8.28 -27.65 -10.04
CA PHE A 219 -7.29 -28.65 -9.63
C PHE A 219 -6.28 -28.93 -10.76
N GLY A 220 -6.74 -28.91 -12.01
CA GLY A 220 -5.92 -29.00 -13.21
C GLY A 220 -6.73 -29.50 -14.41
N GLY A 221 -6.34 -29.14 -15.64
CA GLY A 221 -7.07 -29.58 -16.85
C GLY A 221 -8.54 -29.14 -16.81
N GLU A 222 -9.47 -30.08 -16.94
CA GLU A 222 -10.92 -29.87 -16.77
C GLU A 222 -11.44 -30.06 -15.33
N GLU A 223 -10.58 -30.34 -14.36
CA GLU A 223 -10.98 -30.67 -12.99
C GLU A 223 -11.05 -29.43 -12.08
N PHE A 224 -12.16 -29.31 -11.34
CA PHE A 224 -12.44 -28.32 -10.31
C PHE A 224 -12.66 -29.01 -8.96
N VAL A 225 -12.41 -28.28 -7.88
CA VAL A 225 -12.57 -28.78 -6.52
C VAL A 225 -13.23 -27.73 -5.65
N ALA A 226 -14.15 -28.16 -4.79
CA ALA A 226 -14.80 -27.28 -3.83
C ALA A 226 -14.79 -27.87 -2.41
N ALA A 227 -14.61 -27.04 -1.40
CA ALA A 227 -14.72 -27.44 0.01
C ALA A 227 -15.84 -26.64 0.69
N LEU A 228 -16.77 -27.36 1.32
CA LEU A 228 -17.99 -26.82 1.92
C LEU A 228 -17.90 -26.97 3.44
N PRO A 229 -17.47 -25.94 4.19
CA PRO A 229 -17.46 -25.99 5.63
C PRO A 229 -18.89 -26.06 6.19
N ASN A 230 -19.03 -26.61 7.40
CA ASN A 230 -20.30 -26.76 8.11
C ASN A 230 -21.42 -27.40 7.27
N THR A 231 -21.05 -28.32 6.39
CA THR A 231 -21.97 -28.94 5.42
C THR A 231 -21.93 -30.45 5.56
N CYS A 232 -23.04 -31.03 6.02
CA CYS A 232 -23.21 -32.48 6.14
C CYS A 232 -23.48 -33.14 4.78
N GLU A 233 -23.37 -34.46 4.73
CA GLU A 233 -23.48 -35.27 3.51
C GLU A 233 -24.77 -35.01 2.73
N LYS A 234 -25.91 -34.98 3.41
CA LYS A 234 -27.21 -34.70 2.75
C LYS A 234 -27.20 -33.34 2.04
N LYS A 235 -26.69 -32.29 2.71
CA LYS A 235 -26.64 -30.93 2.15
C LYS A 235 -25.58 -30.80 1.05
N SER A 236 -24.47 -31.52 1.14
CA SER A 236 -23.45 -31.50 0.08
C SER A 236 -23.95 -32.18 -1.19
N ILE A 237 -24.75 -33.25 -1.08
CA ILE A 237 -25.47 -33.85 -2.23
C ILE A 237 -26.43 -32.83 -2.86
N GLU A 238 -27.28 -32.15 -2.06
CA GLU A 238 -28.20 -31.12 -2.57
C GLU A 238 -27.45 -29.98 -3.30
N ILE A 239 -26.27 -29.58 -2.81
CA ILE A 239 -25.42 -28.58 -3.48
C ILE A 239 -24.82 -29.16 -4.77
N GLY A 240 -24.35 -30.41 -4.76
CA GLY A 240 -23.84 -31.10 -5.95
C GLY A 240 -24.88 -31.16 -7.06
N GLU A 241 -26.11 -31.53 -6.75
CA GLU A 241 -27.23 -31.54 -7.69
C GLU A 241 -27.53 -30.13 -8.24
N ARG A 242 -27.48 -29.11 -7.38
CA ARG A 242 -27.66 -27.72 -7.81
C ARG A 242 -26.57 -27.28 -8.79
N LEU A 243 -25.31 -27.65 -8.56
CA LEU A 243 -24.20 -27.37 -9.48
C LEU A 243 -24.43 -28.05 -10.84
N VAL A 244 -24.79 -29.34 -10.83
CA VAL A 244 -25.08 -30.10 -12.06
C VAL A 244 -26.22 -29.45 -12.85
N ASN A 245 -27.30 -29.06 -12.19
CA ASN A 245 -28.44 -28.40 -12.85
C ASN A 245 -28.06 -27.01 -13.38
N ALA A 246 -27.34 -26.21 -12.60
CA ALA A 246 -26.89 -24.88 -13.05
C ALA A 246 -26.01 -24.96 -14.30
N VAL A 247 -25.11 -25.94 -14.39
CA VAL A 247 -24.28 -26.18 -15.58
C VAL A 247 -25.12 -26.64 -16.77
N ARG A 248 -26.10 -27.52 -16.53
CA ARG A 248 -26.99 -28.05 -17.58
C ARG A 248 -27.89 -26.95 -18.18
N GLU A 249 -28.38 -26.04 -17.35
CA GLU A 249 -29.25 -24.94 -17.74
C GLU A 249 -28.50 -23.73 -18.34
N PHE A 250 -27.18 -23.67 -18.15
CA PHE A 250 -26.36 -22.59 -18.68
C PHE A 250 -26.33 -22.62 -20.22
N ASN A 251 -26.40 -21.43 -20.83
CA ASN A 251 -26.37 -21.29 -22.29
C ASN A 251 -24.93 -21.26 -22.81
N TRP A 252 -24.43 -22.41 -23.27
CA TRP A 252 -23.08 -22.59 -23.82
C TRP A 252 -23.00 -22.17 -25.29
N GLU A 253 -21.90 -21.53 -25.70
CA GLU A 253 -21.73 -20.94 -27.05
C GLU A 253 -21.91 -21.95 -28.20
N TYR A 254 -21.40 -23.19 -28.05
CA TYR A 254 -21.41 -24.19 -29.13
C TYR A 254 -22.24 -25.43 -28.80
N ARG A 255 -21.90 -26.12 -27.71
CA ARG A 255 -22.54 -27.37 -27.27
C ARG A 255 -22.70 -27.34 -25.76
N SER A 256 -23.85 -27.80 -25.26
CA SER A 256 -24.05 -27.99 -23.83
C SER A 256 -23.00 -28.93 -23.26
N ILE A 257 -22.54 -28.63 -22.05
CA ILE A 257 -21.66 -29.51 -21.27
C ILE A 257 -22.39 -30.05 -20.05
N THR A 258 -21.90 -31.16 -19.52
CA THR A 258 -22.30 -31.73 -18.23
C THR A 258 -21.09 -31.87 -17.34
N ILE A 259 -21.32 -32.03 -16.04
CA ILE A 259 -20.27 -32.25 -15.06
C ILE A 259 -20.59 -33.50 -14.24
N SER A 260 -19.54 -34.22 -13.88
CA SER A 260 -19.56 -35.29 -12.89
C SER A 260 -19.05 -34.76 -11.55
N VAL A 261 -19.77 -35.04 -10.46
CA VAL A 261 -19.42 -34.55 -9.11
C VAL A 261 -19.24 -35.72 -8.14
N GLY A 262 -18.02 -35.91 -7.65
CA GLY A 262 -17.71 -36.81 -6.54
C GLY A 262 -17.71 -36.08 -5.21
N ILE A 263 -18.34 -36.65 -4.18
CA ILE A 263 -18.51 -36.00 -2.86
C ILE A 263 -17.94 -36.90 -1.76
N SER A 264 -17.21 -36.30 -0.82
CA SER A 264 -16.79 -36.94 0.41
C SER A 264 -17.04 -36.01 1.60
N THR A 265 -17.58 -36.55 2.69
CA THR A 265 -17.90 -35.75 3.89
C THR A 265 -17.18 -36.32 5.11
N SER A 266 -16.52 -35.45 5.87
CA SER A 266 -16.00 -35.75 7.20
C SER A 266 -16.90 -35.14 8.26
N ASP A 267 -17.32 -35.97 9.21
CA ASP A 267 -18.04 -35.60 10.43
C ASP A 267 -17.04 -35.63 11.60
N PHE A 268 -16.70 -34.44 12.13
CA PHE A 268 -15.73 -34.34 13.22
C PHE A 268 -16.38 -34.42 14.62
N GLU A 269 -17.72 -34.49 14.73
CA GLU A 269 -18.38 -34.81 16.00
C GLU A 269 -18.20 -36.28 16.37
N LYS A 270 -18.28 -37.18 15.39
CA LYS A 270 -18.24 -38.64 15.60
C LYS A 270 -16.84 -39.24 15.72
N ASN A 271 -15.80 -38.48 15.37
CA ASN A 271 -14.41 -38.94 15.37
C ASN A 271 -13.64 -38.58 16.67
N SER A 272 -14.36 -38.23 17.74
CA SER A 272 -13.81 -37.98 19.10
C SER A 272 -14.22 -39.07 20.09
#